data_AF-A0A4Z1T7K1-F1
#
_entry.id   AF-A0A4Z1T7K1-F1
#
_cell.length_a   1.000
_cell.length_b   1.000
_cell.length_c   1.000
_cell.angle_alpha   90.00
_cell.angle_beta   90.00
_cell.angle_gamma   90.00
#
_symmetry.space_group_name_H-M   'P 1'
#
loop_
_entity.id
_entity.type
_entity.pdbx_description
1 polymer ?
#
loop_
_entity_poly.entity_id
_entity_poly.type
_entity_poly.pdbx_seq_one_letter_code
_entity_poly.pdbx_strand_id
1 'polypeptide(L)' 'MSQFAQGVRYPDEFPGLLMDLCREVLREQPVNIYEFAANYFRQLKAAMAADADKKQDIS' A
#
# COMPACT_ATOMS: atom_id res chain seq x y z
N MET A 1 6.21 30.54 -18.80
CA MET A 1 6.04 29.07 -18.90
C MET A 1 6.93 28.45 -17.85
N SER A 2 6.36 27.96 -16.74
CA SER A 2 7.09 27.52 -15.54
C SER A 2 8.14 26.44 -15.88
N GLN A 3 9.41 26.71 -15.60
CA GLN A 3 10.56 25.84 -15.90
C GLN A 3 10.83 24.77 -14.82
N PHE A 4 9.89 24.52 -13.89
CA PHE A 4 10.20 23.77 -12.66
C PHE A 4 9.31 22.54 -12.38
N ALA A 5 8.31 22.24 -13.21
CA ALA A 5 7.54 21.03 -13.05
C ALA A 5 8.15 19.91 -13.91
N GLN A 6 9.13 19.18 -13.37
CA GLN A 6 9.46 17.86 -13.91
C GLN A 6 8.18 17.03 -13.92
N GLY A 7 7.84 16.40 -15.05
CA GLY A 7 6.64 15.58 -15.22
C GLY A 7 6.69 14.29 -14.42
N VAL A 8 6.74 14.40 -13.08
CA VAL A 8 6.69 13.26 -12.17
C VAL A 8 5.29 12.67 -12.25
N ARG A 9 5.18 11.48 -12.87
CA ARG A 9 3.97 10.66 -12.81
C ARG A 9 4.09 9.69 -11.64
N TYR A 10 3.08 9.70 -10.78
CA TYR A 10 2.93 8.70 -9.73
C TYR A 10 2.10 7.52 -10.26
N PRO A 11 2.31 6.29 -9.76
CA PRO A 11 1.41 5.18 -10.03
C PRO A 11 -0.01 5.50 -9.56
N ASP A 12 -1.02 5.11 -10.34
CA ASP A 12 -2.42 5.43 -10.05
C ASP A 12 -2.90 4.77 -8.75
N GLU A 13 -2.32 3.62 -8.37
CA GLU A 13 -2.68 2.93 -7.12
C GLU A 13 -2.01 3.52 -5.87
N PHE A 14 -0.97 4.34 -6.04
CA PHE A 14 -0.15 4.83 -4.93
C PHE A 14 -0.95 5.65 -3.89
N PRO A 15 -1.83 6.60 -4.28
CA PRO A 15 -2.63 7.36 -3.32
C PRO A 15 -3.55 6.46 -2.47
N GLY A 16 -4.13 5.43 -3.09
CA GLY A 16 -5.00 4.47 -2.38
C GLY A 16 -4.20 3.65 -1.36
N LEU A 17 -3.08 3.09 -1.78
CA LEU A 17 -2.20 2.30 -0.91
C LEU A 17 -1.72 3.10 0.31
N LEU A 18 -1.36 4.37 0.11
CA LEU A 18 -0.94 5.25 1.19
C LEU A 18 -2.09 5.59 2.13
N MET A 19 -3.29 5.88 1.59
CA MET A 19 -4.47 6.16 2.40
C MET A 19 -4.84 4.99 3.32
N ASP A 20 -4.74 3.76 2.83
CA ASP A 20 -5.06 2.57 3.61
C ASP A 20 -4.07 2.38 4.77
N LEU A 21 -2.76 2.53 4.53
CA LEU A 21 -1.76 2.55 5.59
C LEU A 21 -2.07 3.62 6.65
N CYS A 22 -2.37 4.86 6.21
CA CYS A 22 -2.69 5.95 7.13
C CYS A 22 -3.92 5.64 7.99
N ARG A 23 -4.96 5.00 7.43
CA ARG A 23 -6.15 4.61 8.19
C ARG A 23 -5.81 3.61 9.30
N GLU A 24 -4.99 2.62 9.00
CA GLU A 24 -4.60 1.61 9.99
C GLU A 24 -3.67 2.20 11.08
N VAL A 25 -2.73 3.07 10.70
CA VAL A 25 -1.89 3.79 11.68
C VAL A 25 -2.75 4.64 12.64
N LEU A 26 -3.75 5.36 12.12
CA LEU A 26 -4.65 6.17 12.96
C LEU A 26 -5.54 5.30 13.87
N ARG A 27 -5.90 4.09 13.41
CA ARG A 27 -6.72 3.15 14.18
C ARG A 27 -5.93 2.51 15.31
N GLU A 28 -4.76 1.97 15.02
CA GLU A 28 -3.97 1.19 15.97
C GLU A 28 -3.06 2.04 16.85
N GLN A 29 -2.80 3.30 16.47
CA GLN A 29 -1.89 4.23 17.15
C GLN A 29 -0.57 3.55 17.60
N PRO A 30 0.18 2.96 16.65
CA PRO A 30 1.40 2.25 16.99
C PRO A 30 2.47 3.21 17.51
N VAL A 31 3.24 2.75 18.51
CA VAL A 31 4.39 3.50 19.03
C VAL A 31 5.51 3.59 18.00
N ASN A 32 5.71 2.52 17.22
CA ASN A 32 6.71 2.46 16.15
C ASN A 32 6.05 2.30 14.78
N ILE A 33 5.93 3.42 14.05
CA ILE A 33 5.30 3.48 12.73
C ILE A 33 6.07 2.66 11.69
N TYR A 34 7.41 2.59 11.78
CA TYR A 34 8.22 1.86 10.80
C TYR A 34 8.00 0.35 10.89
N GLU A 35 8.00 -0.21 12.11
CA GLU A 35 7.70 -1.62 12.34
C GLU A 35 6.26 -1.95 11.95
N PHE A 36 5.32 -1.07 12.29
CA PHE A 36 3.93 -1.22 11.89
C PHE A 36 3.78 -1.30 10.37
N ALA A 37 4.32 -0.32 9.64
CA ALA A 37 4.23 -0.27 8.19
C ALA A 37 4.90 -1.49 7.52
N ALA A 38 6.06 -1.92 8.02
CA ALA A 38 6.74 -3.11 7.51
C ALA A 38 5.89 -4.37 7.67
N ASN A 39 5.24 -4.53 8.83
CA ASN A 39 4.36 -5.66 9.09
C ASN A 39 3.06 -5.58 8.26
N TYR A 40 2.46 -4.40 8.17
CA TYR A 40 1.27 -4.15 7.35
C TYR A 40 1.50 -4.55 5.89
N PHE A 41 2.60 -4.08 5.26
CA PHE A 41 2.88 -4.42 3.85
C PHE A 41 3.26 -5.88 3.65
N ARG A 42 3.90 -6.54 4.64
CA ARG A 42 4.14 -8.00 4.59
C ARG A 42 2.83 -8.77 4.56
N GLN A 43 1.88 -8.41 5.42
CA GLN A 43 0.55 -9.03 5.47
C GLN A 43 -0.23 -8.77 4.19
N LEU A 44 -0.23 -7.53 3.70
CA LEU A 44 -0.88 -7.16 2.45
C LEU A 44 -0.34 -7.98 1.27
N LYS A 45 0.98 -8.11 1.16
CA LYS A 45 1.62 -8.92 0.10
C LYS A 45 1.21 -10.40 0.19
N ALA A 46 1.14 -10.96 1.39
CA ALA A 46 0.73 -12.35 1.59
C ALA A 46 -0.75 -12.57 1.22
N ALA A 47 -1.63 -11.63 1.59
CA ALA A 47 -3.05 -11.67 1.23
C ALA A 47 -3.24 -11.60 -0.29
N MET A 48 -2.53 -10.69 -0.96
CA MET A 48 -2.58 -10.57 -2.43
C MET A 48 -2.08 -11.83 -3.14
N ALA A 49 -1.08 -12.53 -2.60
CA ALA A 49 -0.61 -13.80 -3.14
C ALA A 49 -1.65 -14.90 -2.98
N ALA A 50 -2.30 -15.01 -1.82
CA ALA A 50 -3.36 -15.98 -1.57
C ALA A 50 -4.59 -15.75 -2.46
N ASP A 51 -4.95 -14.49 -2.72
CA ASP A 51 -6.05 -14.15 -3.64
C ASP A 51 -5.72 -14.47 -5.10
N ALA A 52 -4.44 -14.37 -5.49
CA ALA A 52 -3.98 -14.74 -6.83
C ALA A 52 -4.07 -16.25 -7.08
N ASP A 53 -3.65 -17.07 -6.10
CA ASP A 53 -3.73 -18.54 -6.18
C ASP A 53 -5.20 -19.00 -6.29
N LYS A 54 -6.08 -18.41 -5.47
CA LYS A 54 -7.52 -18.74 -5.47
C LYS A 54 -8.21 -18.42 -6.80
N LYS A 55 -7.67 -17.49 -7.58
CA LYS A 55 -8.21 -17.11 -8.90
C LYS A 55 -7.81 -18.09 -10.00
N GLN A 56 -6.74 -18.88 -9.79
CA GLN A 56 -6.29 -19.90 -10.74
C GLN A 56 -7.07 -21.22 -10.61
N ASP A 57 -7.53 -21.58 -9.40
CA ASP A 57 -8.32 -22.80 -9.18
C ASP A 57 -9.79 -22.72 -9.66
N ILE A 58 -10.26 -21.53 -10.04
CA ILE A 58 -11.67 -21.31 -10.49
C ILE A 58 -11.75 -21.19 -12.03
N SER A 59 -10.66 -21.44 -12.77
CA SER A 59 -10.62 -21.33 -14.24
C SER A 59 -10.28 -22.63 -14.94
#